data_AF-A0A1G7EBP3-F1
#
_entry.id   AF-A0A1G7EBP3-F1
#
_cell.length_a   1.000
_cell.length_b   1.000
_cell.length_c   1.000
_cell.angle_alpha   90.00
_cell.angle_beta   90.00
_cell.angle_gamma   90.00
#
_symmetry.space_group_name_H-M   'P 1'
#
loop_
_entity.id
_entity.type
_entity.pdbx_description
1 polymer ?
#
loop_
_entity_poly.entity_id
_entity_poly.type
_entity_poly.pdbx_seq_one_letter_code
_entity_poly.pdbx_strand_id
1 'polypeptide(L)'
;MYHAIVRRRIRGLFDAINRGDTQPILDAFAPEGEHVFLGADHALAGRRDRPESIRAWYQRLMALTPDIHFDLHRIDIAGTPWNTIASIEWTERNSGTDGIEMTNHGVHVVHLRWGKMTRLLILTDTIPLVSTLQRSAESSGGMSLAAPIDDRPGWPAN
;
A
#
# COMPACT_ATOMS: atom_id res chain seq x y z
N MET A 1 5.74 -21.05 -15.53
CA MET A 1 7.00 -20.73 -14.81
C MET A 1 7.10 -19.25 -14.43
N TYR A 2 7.02 -18.31 -15.38
CA TYR A 2 7.11 -16.86 -15.12
C TYR A 2 6.16 -16.36 -14.00
N HIS A 3 4.86 -16.66 -14.08
CA HIS A 3 3.90 -16.23 -13.04
C HIS A 3 4.21 -16.81 -11.65
N ALA A 4 4.86 -17.97 -11.56
CA ALA A 4 5.28 -18.52 -10.26
C ALA A 4 6.42 -17.69 -9.65
N ILE A 5 7.33 -17.17 -10.46
CA ILE A 5 8.41 -16.26 -10.02
C ILE A 5 7.80 -14.93 -9.55
N VAL A 6 6.89 -14.36 -10.34
CA VAL A 6 6.18 -13.13 -9.96
C VAL A 6 5.42 -13.31 -8.65
N ARG A 7 4.67 -14.42 -8.50
CA ARG A 7 3.95 -14.75 -7.26
C ARG A 7 4.89 -14.84 -6.06
N ARG A 8 6.04 -15.50 -6.21
CA ARG A 8 7.05 -15.60 -5.14
C ARG A 8 7.61 -14.24 -4.75
N ARG A 9 7.90 -13.38 -5.73
CA ARG A 9 8.37 -12.01 -5.45
C ARG A 9 7.31 -11.19 -4.72
N ILE A 10 6.06 -11.22 -5.18
CA ILE A 10 4.95 -10.52 -4.54
C ILE A 10 4.85 -10.94 -3.06
N ARG A 11 4.83 -12.24 -2.76
CA ARG A 11 4.83 -12.73 -1.38
C ARG A 11 5.99 -12.19 -0.56
N GLY A 12 7.20 -12.23 -1.10
CA GLY A 12 8.38 -11.69 -0.42
C GLY A 12 8.30 -10.18 -0.12
N LEU A 13 7.60 -9.40 -0.94
CA LEU A 13 7.37 -7.97 -0.69
C LEU A 13 6.42 -7.75 0.49
N PHE A 14 5.31 -8.50 0.54
CA PHE A 14 4.40 -8.46 1.70
C PHE A 14 5.06 -8.99 2.97
N ASP A 15 5.84 -10.07 2.86
CA ASP A 15 6.60 -10.61 3.99
C ASP A 15 7.60 -9.59 4.53
N ALA A 16 8.19 -8.75 3.69
CA ALA A 16 9.08 -7.67 4.12
C ALA A 16 8.31 -6.59 4.90
N ILE A 17 7.15 -6.15 4.39
CA ILE A 17 6.27 -5.22 5.08
C ILE A 17 5.81 -5.77 6.43
N ASN A 18 5.42 -7.04 6.49
CA ASN A 18 5.02 -7.72 7.74
C ASN A 18 6.16 -7.78 8.78
N ARG A 19 7.42 -7.54 8.38
CA ARG A 19 8.59 -7.44 9.28
C ARG A 19 9.04 -6.00 9.51
N GLY A 20 8.27 -5.00 9.05
CA GLY A 20 8.61 -3.59 9.13
C GLY A 20 9.69 -3.12 8.14
N ASP A 21 10.04 -3.95 7.15
CA ASP A 21 11.04 -3.61 6.14
C ASP A 21 10.39 -3.11 4.85
N THR A 22 10.40 -1.79 4.67
CA THR A 22 9.84 -1.13 3.48
C THR A 22 10.82 -1.01 2.33
N GLN A 23 12.11 -1.31 2.52
CA GLN A 23 13.11 -1.09 1.46
C GLN A 23 12.85 -1.96 0.21
N PRO A 24 12.48 -3.26 0.33
CA PRO A 24 12.22 -4.11 -0.84
C PRO A 24 11.09 -3.62 -1.74
N ILE A 25 10.02 -3.04 -1.17
CA ILE A 25 8.92 -2.51 -1.96
C ILE A 25 9.30 -1.21 -2.67
N LEU A 26 10.10 -0.35 -2.02
CA LEU A 26 10.64 0.86 -2.63
C LEU A 26 11.55 0.52 -3.83
N ASP A 27 12.41 -0.47 -3.68
CA ASP A 27 13.32 -0.92 -4.75
C ASP A 27 12.61 -1.65 -5.90
N ALA A 28 11.37 -2.11 -5.67
CA ALA A 28 10.57 -2.80 -6.67
C ALA A 28 9.89 -1.84 -7.67
N PHE A 29 9.78 -0.54 -7.35
CA PHE A 29 9.25 0.46 -8.28
C PHE A 29 10.19 0.68 -9.49
N ALA A 30 9.57 0.94 -10.65
CA ALA A 30 10.24 1.56 -11.78
C ALA A 30 10.51 3.05 -11.48
N PRO A 31 11.49 3.70 -12.13
CA PRO A 31 11.72 5.14 -11.97
C PRO A 31 10.47 6.00 -12.22
N GLU A 32 9.65 5.60 -13.18
CA GLU A 32 8.36 6.22 -13.55
C GLU A 32 7.14 5.54 -12.89
N GLY A 33 7.37 4.74 -11.85
CA GLY A 33 6.35 3.98 -11.16
C GLY A 33 5.40 4.87 -10.36
N GLU A 34 4.12 4.52 -10.40
CA GLU A 34 3.07 5.24 -9.67
C GLU A 34 2.53 4.42 -8.50
N HIS A 35 2.28 5.08 -7.37
CA HIS A 35 1.61 4.54 -6.20
C HIS A 35 0.28 5.27 -5.95
N VAL A 36 -0.82 4.53 -5.84
CA VAL A 36 -2.16 5.08 -5.60
C VAL A 36 -2.81 4.33 -4.44
N PHE A 37 -3.25 5.06 -3.42
CA PHE A 37 -4.10 4.52 -2.36
C PHE A 37 -5.49 5.16 -2.48
N LEU A 38 -6.53 4.33 -2.68
CA LEU A 38 -7.89 4.84 -2.86
C LEU A 38 -8.53 5.30 -1.56
N GLY A 39 -9.26 6.41 -1.68
CA GLY A 39 -10.04 7.02 -0.63
C GLY A 39 -10.00 8.54 -0.77
N ALA A 40 -10.92 9.23 -0.10
CA ALA A 40 -10.94 10.68 0.01
C ALA A 40 -10.59 11.08 1.45
N ASP A 41 -9.87 12.19 1.58
CA ASP A 41 -9.72 12.94 2.83
C ASP A 41 -9.17 12.15 4.04
N HIS A 42 -8.21 11.25 3.81
CA HIS A 42 -7.47 10.58 4.89
C HIS A 42 -5.95 10.51 4.64
N ALA A 43 -5.16 10.42 5.70
CA ALA A 43 -3.71 10.61 5.68
C ALA A 43 -2.90 9.65 4.79
N LEU A 44 -3.48 8.49 4.47
CA LEU A 44 -2.89 7.47 3.59
C LEU A 44 -3.37 7.56 2.13
N ALA A 45 -4.43 8.32 1.84
CA ALA A 45 -4.99 8.43 0.48
C ALA A 45 -4.05 9.14 -0.49
N GLY A 46 -4.38 9.16 -1.77
CA GLY A 46 -3.74 10.01 -2.77
C GLY A 46 -2.75 9.28 -3.67
N ARG A 47 -2.12 10.04 -4.58
CA ARG A 47 -1.31 9.55 -5.69
C ARG A 47 0.12 10.07 -5.60
N ARG A 48 1.10 9.19 -5.83
CA ARG A 48 2.52 9.52 -5.76
C ARG A 48 3.22 8.96 -6.98
N ASP A 49 4.00 9.79 -7.64
CA ASP A 49 4.83 9.41 -8.79
C ASP A 49 6.29 9.85 -8.60
N ARG A 50 6.62 10.42 -7.43
CA ARG A 50 7.99 10.72 -7.02
C ARG A 50 8.51 9.68 -6.02
N PRO A 51 9.73 9.15 -6.20
CA PRO A 51 10.31 8.19 -5.25
C PRO A 51 10.33 8.68 -3.80
N GLU A 52 10.57 9.96 -3.58
CA GLU A 52 10.60 10.61 -2.26
C GLU A 52 9.21 10.59 -1.62
N SER A 53 8.17 10.90 -2.39
CA SER A 53 6.77 10.87 -1.93
C SER A 53 6.32 9.46 -1.60
N ILE A 54 6.70 8.47 -2.42
CA ILE A 54 6.44 7.04 -2.15
C ILE A 54 7.13 6.60 -0.85
N ARG A 55 8.41 6.95 -0.67
CA ARG A 55 9.16 6.66 0.56
C ARG A 55 8.50 7.29 1.79
N ALA A 56 8.14 8.57 1.72
CA ALA A 56 7.49 9.28 2.80
C ALA A 56 6.14 8.64 3.18
N TRP A 57 5.41 8.09 2.19
CA TRP A 57 4.18 7.36 2.45
C TRP A 57 4.40 6.04 3.20
N TYR A 58 5.38 5.23 2.80
CA TYR A 58 5.70 4.00 3.53
C TYR A 58 6.21 4.27 4.95
N GLN A 59 7.00 5.34 5.13
CA GLN A 59 7.40 5.78 6.48
C GLN A 59 6.18 6.17 7.33
N ARG A 60 5.21 6.90 6.75
CA ARG A 60 3.97 7.25 7.43
C ARG A 60 3.13 6.01 7.75
N LEU A 61 3.01 5.06 6.81
CA LEU A 61 2.32 3.79 7.04
C LEU A 61 2.92 3.07 8.27
N MET A 62 4.24 2.85 8.29
CA MET A 62 4.89 2.17 9.42
C MET A 62 4.76 2.94 10.74
N ALA A 63 4.74 4.28 10.70
CA ALA A 63 4.53 5.08 11.91
C ALA A 63 3.09 4.99 12.44
N LEU A 64 2.10 4.91 11.55
CA LEU A 64 0.68 4.84 11.91
C LEU A 64 0.22 3.43 12.28
N THR A 65 0.86 2.40 11.72
CA THR A 65 0.52 0.99 11.94
C THR A 65 1.81 0.16 12.13
N PRO A 66 2.49 0.29 13.28
CA PRO A 66 3.81 -0.34 13.50
C PRO A 66 3.78 -1.87 13.50
N ASP A 67 2.63 -2.45 13.80
CA ASP A 67 2.36 -3.89 13.88
C ASP A 67 1.59 -4.43 12.68
N ILE A 68 1.51 -3.65 11.59
CA ILE A 68 0.77 -4.03 10.39
C ILE A 68 1.19 -5.40 9.86
N HIS A 69 0.20 -6.24 9.61
CA HIS A 69 0.39 -7.59 9.12
C HIS A 69 -0.65 -7.95 8.07
N PHE A 70 -0.19 -8.41 6.92
CA PHE A 70 -1.01 -8.87 5.82
C PHE A 70 -1.02 -10.40 5.72
N ASP A 71 -2.20 -10.99 5.73
CA ASP A 71 -2.46 -12.36 5.31
C ASP A 71 -2.93 -12.37 3.85
N LEU A 72 -2.19 -13.06 2.98
CA LEU A 72 -2.53 -13.12 1.55
C LEU A 72 -3.43 -14.32 1.25
N HIS A 73 -4.63 -14.05 0.73
CA HIS A 73 -5.61 -15.08 0.41
C HIS A 73 -5.49 -15.57 -1.03
N ARG A 74 -5.33 -14.62 -1.96
CA ARG A 74 -5.34 -14.92 -3.39
C ARG A 74 -4.37 -14.03 -4.15
N ILE A 75 -3.64 -14.63 -5.10
CA ILE A 75 -2.74 -13.91 -6.02
C ILE A 75 -3.01 -14.40 -7.45
N ASP A 76 -3.73 -13.59 -8.22
CA ASP A 76 -3.96 -13.80 -9.65
C ASP A 76 -2.96 -12.99 -10.47
N ILE A 77 -2.43 -13.59 -11.52
CA ILE A 77 -1.40 -12.98 -12.36
C ILE A 77 -1.74 -13.27 -13.82
N ALA A 78 -1.73 -12.23 -14.64
CA ALA A 78 -1.99 -12.32 -16.07
C ALA A 78 -0.96 -11.53 -16.87
N GLY A 79 -0.78 -11.91 -18.13
CA GLY A 79 0.11 -11.22 -19.07
C GLY A 79 1.53 -11.76 -19.13
N THR A 80 2.39 -10.99 -19.81
CA THR A 80 3.76 -11.36 -20.20
C THR A 80 4.79 -10.50 -19.45
N PRO A 81 6.08 -10.85 -19.45
CA PRO A 81 7.10 -10.10 -18.72
C PRO A 81 7.16 -8.59 -18.95
N TRP A 82 6.77 -8.10 -20.13
CA TRP A 82 6.74 -6.67 -20.49
C TRP A 82 5.38 -5.99 -20.25
N ASN A 83 4.35 -6.75 -19.91
CA ASN A 83 3.01 -6.24 -19.58
C ASN A 83 2.28 -7.26 -18.69
N THR A 84 2.57 -7.23 -17.39
CA THR A 84 1.94 -8.11 -16.40
C THR A 84 1.06 -7.30 -15.47
N ILE A 85 -0.10 -7.88 -15.14
CA ILE A 85 -0.98 -7.41 -14.07
C ILE A 85 -1.09 -8.50 -13.01
N ALA A 86 -1.03 -8.09 -11.75
CA ALA A 86 -1.28 -8.97 -10.62
C ALA A 86 -2.31 -8.34 -9.68
N SER A 87 -3.28 -9.13 -9.22
CA SER A 87 -4.20 -8.77 -8.14
C SER A 87 -3.91 -9.63 -6.91
N ILE A 88 -3.88 -9.00 -5.76
CA ILE A 88 -3.57 -9.63 -4.48
C ILE A 88 -4.69 -9.30 -3.51
N GLU A 89 -5.47 -10.31 -3.12
CA GLU A 89 -6.48 -10.20 -2.07
C GLU A 89 -5.84 -10.53 -0.71
N TRP A 90 -6.14 -9.70 0.28
CA TRP A 90 -5.54 -9.82 1.61
C TRP A 90 -6.49 -9.40 2.72
N THR A 91 -6.16 -9.88 3.92
CA THR A 91 -6.62 -9.31 5.20
C THR A 91 -5.44 -8.65 5.88
N GLU A 92 -5.68 -7.48 6.47
CA GLU A 92 -4.71 -6.74 7.26
C GLU A 92 -5.13 -6.78 8.73
N ARG A 93 -4.16 -6.88 9.63
CA ARG A 93 -4.31 -6.64 11.06
C ARG A 93 -3.31 -5.58 11.49
N ASN A 94 -3.77 -4.61 12.28
CA ASN A 94 -2.91 -3.61 12.93
C ASN A 94 -3.63 -3.04 14.16
N SER A 95 -2.89 -2.39 15.05
CA SER A 95 -3.43 -1.78 16.26
C SER A 95 -3.47 -0.25 16.20
N GLY A 96 -3.21 0.35 15.03
CA GLY A 96 -2.98 1.79 14.90
C GLY A 96 -1.87 2.29 15.84
N THR A 97 -1.93 3.58 16.17
CA THR A 97 -1.09 4.17 17.24
C THR A 97 -1.79 4.17 18.60
N ASP A 98 -3.10 3.92 18.61
CA ASP A 98 -3.95 3.84 19.80
C ASP A 98 -3.91 2.46 20.49
N GLY A 99 -3.28 1.46 19.87
CA GLY A 99 -3.12 0.11 20.41
C GLY A 99 -4.41 -0.74 20.35
N ILE A 100 -5.44 -0.28 19.63
CA ILE A 100 -6.70 -0.99 19.48
C ILE A 100 -6.64 -1.82 18.20
N GLU A 101 -6.65 -3.15 18.36
CA GLU A 101 -6.65 -4.08 17.24
C GLU A 101 -7.80 -3.81 16.26
N MET A 102 -7.46 -3.79 14.98
CA MET A 102 -8.36 -3.64 13.86
C MET A 102 -8.00 -4.64 12.77
N THR A 103 -9.02 -5.14 12.07
CA THR A 103 -8.86 -5.95 10.87
C THR A 103 -9.46 -5.22 9.68
N ASN A 104 -8.75 -5.24 8.56
CA ASN A 104 -9.22 -4.69 7.30
C ASN A 104 -9.10 -5.72 6.18
N HIS A 105 -9.81 -5.49 5.08
CA HIS A 105 -9.75 -6.29 3.88
C HIS A 105 -9.42 -5.40 2.69
N GLY A 106 -8.74 -5.96 1.71
CA GLY A 106 -8.39 -5.19 0.54
C GLY A 106 -7.80 -5.99 -0.60
N VAL A 107 -7.56 -5.26 -1.68
CA VAL A 107 -6.93 -5.73 -2.89
C VAL A 107 -5.82 -4.76 -3.29
N HIS A 108 -4.63 -5.31 -3.53
CA HIS A 108 -3.60 -4.61 -4.29
C HIS A 108 -3.70 -5.01 -5.76
N VAL A 109 -3.63 -4.03 -6.66
CA VAL A 109 -3.48 -4.26 -8.12
C VAL A 109 -2.16 -3.68 -8.58
N VAL A 110 -1.30 -4.51 -9.15
CA VAL A 110 0.07 -4.16 -9.54
C VAL A 110 0.26 -4.34 -11.03
N HIS A 111 0.81 -3.32 -11.69
CA HIS A 111 1.27 -3.40 -13.08
C HIS A 111 2.79 -3.51 -13.09
N LEU A 112 3.30 -4.50 -13.82
CA LEU A 112 4.72 -4.80 -13.93
C LEU A 112 5.19 -4.72 -15.38
N ARG A 113 6.38 -4.14 -15.58
CA ARG A 113 7.17 -4.26 -16.81
C ARG A 113 8.58 -4.71 -16.46
N TRP A 114 9.01 -5.82 -17.05
CA TRP A 114 10.29 -6.48 -16.78
C TRP A 114 10.58 -6.68 -15.28
N GLY A 115 9.53 -6.99 -14.52
CA GLY A 115 9.63 -7.23 -13.07
C GLY A 115 9.71 -5.97 -12.19
N LYS A 116 9.60 -4.78 -12.76
CA LYS A 116 9.51 -3.50 -12.05
C LYS A 116 8.06 -3.00 -12.01
N MET A 117 7.63 -2.45 -10.87
CA MET A 117 6.28 -1.90 -10.69
C MET A 117 6.18 -0.55 -11.38
N THR A 118 5.36 -0.49 -12.42
CA THR A 118 4.99 0.77 -13.09
C THR A 118 3.75 1.38 -12.46
N ARG A 119 2.93 0.57 -11.76
CA ARG A 119 1.77 1.05 -11.01
C ARG A 119 1.45 0.12 -9.84
N LEU A 120 1.12 0.69 -8.70
CA LEU A 120 0.54 0.03 -7.53
C LEU A 120 -0.76 0.76 -7.17
N LEU A 121 -1.87 0.05 -7.14
CA LEU A 121 -3.17 0.54 -6.70
C LEU A 121 -3.60 -0.23 -5.46
N ILE A 122 -3.92 0.50 -4.39
CA ILE A 122 -4.34 -0.04 -3.09
C ILE A 122 -5.84 0.25 -2.93
N LEU A 123 -6.62 -0.82 -2.80
CA LEU A 123 -8.07 -0.82 -2.60
C LEU A 123 -8.32 -1.46 -1.25
N THR A 124 -8.96 -0.78 -0.32
CA THR A 124 -9.29 -1.36 0.99
C THR A 124 -10.63 -0.84 1.48
N ASP A 125 -11.22 -1.48 2.47
CA ASP A 125 -12.38 -0.91 3.15
C ASP A 125 -11.94 0.37 3.88
N THR A 126 -12.45 1.50 3.39
CA THR A 126 -12.08 2.82 3.89
C THR A 126 -12.81 3.16 5.19
N ILE A 127 -13.94 2.51 5.48
CA ILE A 127 -14.71 2.76 6.71
C ILE A 127 -13.91 2.39 7.98
N PRO A 128 -13.41 1.15 8.15
CA PRO A 128 -12.61 0.78 9.32
C PRO A 128 -11.26 1.50 9.34
N LEU A 129 -10.67 1.75 8.17
CA LEU A 129 -9.42 2.52 8.04
C LEU A 129 -9.59 3.94 8.59
N VAL A 130 -10.55 4.71 8.07
CA VAL A 130 -10.79 6.10 8.48
C VAL A 130 -11.17 6.16 9.96
N SER A 131 -12.00 5.22 10.43
CA SER A 131 -12.34 5.11 11.84
C SER A 131 -11.10 4.92 12.72
N THR A 132 -10.14 4.12 12.27
CA THR A 132 -8.87 3.88 13.00
C THR A 132 -7.98 5.12 12.97
N LEU A 133 -7.85 5.78 11.82
CA LEU A 133 -7.11 7.04 11.72
C LEU A 133 -7.70 8.13 12.63
N GLN A 134 -9.03 8.23 12.73
CA GLN A 134 -9.69 9.18 13.62
C GLN A 134 -9.41 8.90 15.09
N ARG A 135 -9.50 7.63 15.53
CA ARG A 135 -9.17 7.25 16.92
C ARG A 135 -7.69 7.48 17.26
N SER A 136 -6.81 7.22 16.30
CA SER A 136 -5.35 7.40 16.43
C SER A 136 -4.88 8.87 16.42
N ALA A 137 -5.78 9.86 16.34
CA ALA A 137 -5.40 11.27 16.19
C ALA A 137 -4.48 11.79 17.31
N GLU A 138 -4.83 11.54 18.56
CA GLU A 138 -4.04 12.00 19.71
C GLU A 138 -2.72 11.23 19.83
N SER A 139 -2.78 9.89 19.77
CA SER A 139 -1.61 9.00 19.92
C SER A 139 -0.59 9.14 18.80
N SER A 140 -1.01 9.53 17.59
CA SER A 140 -0.13 9.81 16.46
C SER A 140 0.40 11.25 16.41
N GLY A 141 0.05 12.10 17.39
CA GLY A 141 0.40 13.52 17.37
C GLY A 141 -0.22 14.27 16.17
N GLY A 142 -1.42 13.85 15.74
CA GLY A 142 -2.13 14.41 14.59
C GLY A 142 -1.73 13.83 13.23
N MET A 143 -0.72 12.95 13.16
CA MET A 143 -0.25 12.40 11.88
C MET A 143 -1.35 11.63 11.13
N SER A 144 -2.23 10.93 11.84
CA SER A 144 -3.32 10.14 11.26
C SER A 144 -4.41 10.99 10.58
N LEU A 145 -4.47 12.28 10.90
CA LEU A 145 -5.37 13.28 10.31
C LEU A 145 -4.65 14.28 9.39
N ALA A 146 -3.35 14.11 9.19
CA ALA A 146 -2.59 14.96 8.29
C ALA A 146 -3.11 14.84 6.85
N ALA A 147 -2.93 15.90 6.07
CA ALA A 147 -3.23 15.85 4.64
C ALA A 147 -2.49 14.69 3.95
N PRO A 148 -3.10 14.06 2.94
CA PRO A 148 -2.45 13.01 2.18
C PRO A 148 -1.17 13.54 1.52
N ILE A 149 -0.13 12.70 1.47
CA ILE A 149 1.04 12.96 0.61
C ILE A 149 0.57 12.73 -0.83
N ASP A 150 0.33 13.79 -1.60
CA ASP A 150 -0.22 13.67 -2.95
C ASP A 150 0.56 14.56 -3.93
N ASP A 151 1.19 13.92 -4.93
CA ASP A 151 1.89 14.61 -6.00
C ASP A 151 0.92 15.14 -7.08
N ARG A 152 -0.32 14.61 -7.13
CA ARG A 152 -1.34 14.93 -8.15
C ARG A 152 -2.76 14.99 -7.55
N PRO A 153 -3.10 16.07 -6.83
CA PRO A 153 -4.43 16.24 -6.25
C PRO A 153 -5.52 16.32 -7.33
N GLY A 154 -6.70 15.76 -7.04
CA GLY A 154 -7.90 15.87 -7.90
C GLY A 154 -8.26 14.63 -8.72
N TRP A 155 -7.80 13.42 -8.33
CA TRP A 155 -8.22 12.15 -8.94
C TRP A 155 -9.17 11.34 -8.03
N PRO A 156 -10.22 10.64 -8.54
CA PRO A 156 -10.62 10.58 -9.95
C PRO A 156 -11.03 11.96 -10.45
N ALA A 157 -10.39 12.41 -11.53
CA ALA A 157 -10.92 13.53 -12.27
C ALA A 157 -12.27 13.01 -12.78
N ASN A 158 -13.35 13.65 -12.34
CA ASN A 158 -14.70 13.36 -12.81
C ASN A 158 -14.73 13.19 -14.34
#